data_AF-A0A7S2UNN4-F1
#
_entry.id   AF-A0A7S2UNN4-F1
#
_cell.length_a   1.000
_cell.length_b   1.000
_cell.length_c   1.000
_cell.angle_alpha   90.00
_cell.angle_beta   90.00
_cell.angle_gamma   90.00
#
_symmetry.space_group_name_H-M   'P 1'
#
loop_
_entity.id
_entity.type
_entity.pdbx_description
1 polymer ?
#
loop_
_entity_poly.entity_id
_entity_poly.type
_entity_poly.pdbx_seq_one_letter_code
_entity_poly.pdbx_strand_id
1 'polypeptide(L)'
;SINMSIWNGSIKDARKAELALSSFASLLSSAVTSEGEEPLATAASALPCFLREGETEGELLSLPRLSLHSKSCLSTSTPGLSLEQKTALKLAVPLRCRTPDDLRKAPSVILKNVSSSFSSLVDSRLRGSLEALANQEQSYASSSHRASILMNLLDSGTKDSRGIRITTVVTSYRVLEGAMERDSCASPNSYELILPLVFEAIIDLSILENAVSVPLHAPGTITGIFDQDSKLSHVKVDFDTASILQTMMQQARLVVKKAMNVANDLVSRATATATATATA
;
A
#
# COMPACT_ATOMS: atom_id res chain seq x y z
N SER A 1 -29.45 -2.40 42.51
CA SER A 1 -28.95 -1.10 42.07
C SER A 1 -27.58 -1.27 41.46
N ILE A 2 -27.50 -1.28 40.13
CA ILE A 2 -26.23 -1.36 39.40
C ILE A 2 -25.59 0.03 39.47
N ASN A 3 -24.35 0.09 39.93
CA ASN A 3 -23.61 1.32 40.20
C ASN A 3 -23.33 2.08 38.89
N MET A 4 -24.24 2.97 38.48
CA MET A 4 -24.08 3.82 37.29
C MET A 4 -22.97 4.88 37.43
N SER A 5 -22.41 5.06 38.63
CA SER A 5 -21.36 6.06 38.91
C SER A 5 -19.96 5.67 38.44
N ILE A 6 -19.71 4.40 38.10
CA ILE A 6 -18.40 3.94 37.59
C ILE A 6 -18.24 4.27 36.09
N TRP A 7 -19.34 4.43 35.37
CA TRP A 7 -19.34 4.66 33.92
C TRP A 7 -18.91 6.08 33.48
N ASN A 8 -19.17 7.10 34.30
CA ASN A 8 -18.88 8.49 33.89
C ASN A 8 -17.38 8.84 33.88
N GLY A 9 -16.54 8.11 34.62
CA GLY A 9 -15.08 8.23 34.53
C GLY A 9 -14.54 7.61 33.25
N SER A 10 -15.01 6.40 32.93
CA SER A 10 -14.64 5.61 31.75
C SER A 10 -14.89 6.35 30.42
N ILE A 11 -16.01 7.05 30.27
CA ILE A 11 -16.35 7.75 29.01
C ILE A 11 -15.36 8.87 28.64
N LYS A 12 -14.80 9.59 29.63
CA LYS A 12 -13.84 10.68 29.34
C LYS A 12 -12.50 10.15 28.87
N ASP A 13 -12.11 8.98 29.35
CA ASP A 13 -10.83 8.36 29.00
C ASP A 13 -10.93 7.63 27.65
N ALA A 14 -12.10 7.06 27.34
CA ALA A 14 -12.42 6.51 26.01
C ALA A 14 -12.19 7.53 24.89
N ARG A 15 -12.76 8.75 25.01
CA ARG A 15 -12.59 9.80 23.99
C ARG A 15 -11.14 10.25 23.84
N LYS A 16 -10.36 10.29 24.92
CA LYS A 16 -8.93 10.60 24.84
C LYS A 16 -8.17 9.50 24.12
N ALA A 17 -8.48 8.24 24.40
CA ALA A 17 -7.89 7.08 23.74
C ALA A 17 -8.23 7.05 22.24
N GLU A 18 -9.46 7.39 21.87
CA GLU A 18 -9.88 7.55 20.46
C GLU A 18 -9.07 8.63 19.74
N LEU A 19 -8.92 9.80 20.36
CA LEU A 19 -8.12 10.90 19.83
C LEU A 19 -6.63 10.52 19.72
N ALA A 20 -6.11 9.77 20.69
CA ALA A 20 -4.74 9.28 20.67
C ALA A 20 -4.51 8.30 19.51
N LEU A 21 -5.41 7.32 19.30
CA LEU A 21 -5.32 6.40 18.15
C LEU A 21 -5.50 7.09 16.81
N SER A 22 -6.42 8.07 16.73
CA SER A 22 -6.65 8.85 15.52
C SER A 22 -5.42 9.68 15.15
N SER A 23 -4.79 10.30 16.15
CA SER A 23 -3.54 11.05 15.97
C SER A 23 -2.37 10.14 15.64
N PHE A 24 -2.28 8.97 16.27
CA PHE A 24 -1.27 7.96 15.92
C PHE A 24 -1.41 7.50 14.47
N ALA A 25 -2.63 7.17 14.03
CA ALA A 25 -2.91 6.77 12.66
C ALA A 25 -2.55 7.86 11.66
N SER A 26 -2.85 9.13 11.94
CA SER A 26 -2.51 10.23 11.04
C SER A 26 -0.99 10.38 10.86
N LEU A 27 -0.21 10.14 11.92
CA LEU A 27 1.26 10.14 11.87
C LEU A 27 1.87 8.95 11.12
N LEU A 28 1.10 7.88 10.87
CA LEU A 28 1.54 6.82 9.96
C LEU A 28 1.48 7.26 8.49
N SER A 29 0.80 8.37 8.18
CA SER A 29 0.70 8.88 6.82
C SER A 29 2.06 9.31 6.29
N SER A 30 2.27 9.10 4.99
CA SER A 30 3.57 9.30 4.36
C SER A 30 3.41 9.64 2.90
N ALA A 31 4.39 10.34 2.33
CA ALA A 31 4.44 10.65 0.91
C ALA A 31 5.87 10.53 0.41
N VAL A 32 6.08 10.04 -0.81
CA VAL A 32 7.38 10.06 -1.49
C VAL A 32 7.19 10.49 -2.93
N THR A 33 8.11 11.30 -3.43
CA THR A 33 8.18 11.70 -4.84
C THR A 33 9.37 11.00 -5.51
N SER A 34 9.37 10.94 -6.85
CA SER A 34 10.43 10.33 -7.63
C SER A 34 11.77 11.04 -7.52
N GLU A 35 11.77 12.28 -7.00
CA GLU A 35 12.98 13.09 -6.79
C GLU A 35 13.75 12.68 -5.53
N GLY A 36 13.24 11.70 -4.78
CA GLY A 36 13.93 11.14 -3.62
C GLY A 36 13.83 12.00 -2.37
N GLU A 37 12.86 12.91 -2.30
CA GLU A 37 12.57 13.62 -1.05
C GLU A 37 12.20 12.60 0.03
N GLU A 38 12.85 12.73 1.19
CA GLU A 38 12.56 11.87 2.32
C GLU A 38 11.10 12.07 2.75
N PRO A 39 10.38 10.97 3.05
CA PRO A 39 8.98 11.04 3.42
C PRO A 39 8.78 11.93 4.64
N LEU A 40 7.81 12.84 4.60
CA LEU A 40 7.38 13.80 5.65
C LEU A 40 8.03 13.53 7.03
N ALA A 41 9.31 13.90 7.18
CA ALA A 41 10.15 13.41 8.27
C ALA A 41 9.68 13.90 9.65
N THR A 42 8.91 15.01 9.63
CA THR A 42 8.31 15.63 10.81
C THR A 42 7.21 14.78 11.45
N ALA A 43 6.40 14.05 10.67
CA ALA A 43 5.34 13.21 11.25
C ALA A 43 5.91 11.93 11.87
N ALA A 44 6.82 11.27 11.15
CA ALA A 44 7.43 10.02 11.59
C ALA A 44 8.25 10.18 12.89
N SER A 45 8.89 11.33 13.09
CA SER A 45 9.68 11.61 14.30
C SER A 45 8.83 11.81 15.56
N ALA A 46 7.55 12.15 15.41
CA ALA A 46 6.61 12.32 16.53
C ALA A 46 5.97 11.01 17.01
N LEU A 47 6.02 9.92 16.23
CA LEU A 47 5.40 8.63 16.58
C LEU A 47 5.88 8.08 17.94
N PRO A 48 7.18 8.09 18.28
CA PRO A 48 7.63 7.58 19.59
C PRO A 48 7.04 8.32 20.78
N CYS A 49 6.68 9.61 20.64
CA CYS A 49 6.13 10.41 21.73
C CYS A 49 4.73 9.95 22.18
N PHE A 50 4.03 9.14 21.37
CA PHE A 50 2.75 8.54 21.74
C PHE A 50 2.91 7.32 22.65
N LEU A 51 4.09 6.70 22.62
CA LEU A 51 4.34 5.48 23.36
C LEU A 51 5.02 5.80 24.69
N ARG A 52 4.70 5.00 25.69
CA ARG A 52 5.32 5.11 27.01
C ARG A 52 6.82 4.81 26.91
N GLU A 53 7.65 5.75 27.33
CA GLU A 53 9.07 5.53 27.58
C GLU A 53 9.21 4.60 28.80
N GLY A 54 9.56 3.34 28.56
CA GLY A 54 9.73 2.34 29.61
C GLY A 54 10.13 0.98 29.04
N GLU A 55 10.60 0.08 29.91
CA GLU A 55 11.08 -1.28 29.61
C GLU A 55 9.98 -2.19 29.03
N THR A 56 9.43 -1.85 27.87
CA THR A 56 8.59 -2.76 27.11
C THR A 56 9.52 -3.70 26.35
N GLU A 57 9.75 -4.90 26.89
CA GLU A 57 10.30 -6.02 26.11
C GLU A 57 9.34 -6.49 24.98
N GLY A 58 8.22 -5.78 24.78
CA GLY A 58 7.17 -6.08 23.82
C GLY A 58 7.33 -5.41 22.46
N GLU A 59 6.47 -5.83 21.53
CA GLU A 59 6.30 -5.18 20.23
C GLU A 59 5.57 -3.85 20.45
N LEU A 60 6.03 -2.75 19.85
CA LEU A 60 5.42 -1.42 19.99
C LEU A 60 4.30 -1.22 18.98
N LEU A 61 4.56 -1.66 17.74
CA LEU A 61 3.63 -1.57 16.63
C LEU A 61 3.67 -2.85 15.81
N SER A 62 2.51 -3.35 15.44
CA SER A 62 2.33 -4.44 14.48
C SER A 62 1.38 -3.99 13.37
N LEU A 63 1.79 -4.12 12.11
CA LEU A 63 1.00 -3.70 10.96
C LEU A 63 1.26 -4.60 9.75
N PRO A 64 0.37 -4.77 8.77
CA PRO A 64 0.59 -5.67 7.65
C PRO A 64 1.73 -5.16 6.75
N ARG A 65 2.66 -6.03 6.32
CA ARG A 65 3.81 -5.61 5.52
C ARG A 65 3.42 -5.04 4.16
N LEU A 66 2.31 -5.49 3.58
CA LEU A 66 1.87 -5.10 2.23
C LEU A 66 2.95 -5.28 1.15
N SER A 67 3.80 -6.32 1.29
CA SER A 67 4.91 -6.59 0.37
C SER A 67 4.76 -7.95 -0.33
N LEU A 68 4.66 -7.92 -1.66
CA LEU A 68 4.65 -9.12 -2.51
C LEU A 68 6.02 -9.80 -2.62
N HIS A 69 7.10 -9.07 -2.34
CA HIS A 69 8.50 -9.53 -2.49
C HIS A 69 9.06 -10.22 -1.26
N SER A 70 8.27 -10.32 -0.19
CA SER A 70 8.76 -10.95 1.01
C SER A 70 9.09 -12.42 0.74
N LYS A 71 10.34 -12.80 1.01
CA LYS A 71 10.76 -14.19 1.12
C LYS A 71 10.20 -14.76 2.43
N SER A 72 8.87 -14.71 2.61
CA SER A 72 8.24 -15.26 3.80
C SER A 72 8.39 -16.78 3.75
N CYS A 73 8.86 -17.37 4.85
CA CYS A 73 9.01 -18.81 5.04
C CYS A 73 7.70 -19.58 5.15
N LEU A 74 6.56 -18.98 4.78
CA LEU A 74 5.30 -19.72 4.64
C LEU A 74 5.49 -20.73 3.52
N SER A 75 5.86 -21.95 3.90
CA SER A 75 5.93 -23.10 3.00
C SER A 75 4.60 -23.19 2.28
N THR A 76 4.64 -23.11 0.96
CA THR A 76 3.48 -22.99 0.05
C THR A 76 2.60 -24.24 0.01
N SER A 77 2.81 -25.17 0.94
CA SER A 77 2.23 -26.51 0.96
C SER A 77 0.85 -26.58 1.60
N THR A 78 0.21 -25.46 1.99
CA THR A 78 -1.22 -25.50 2.36
C THR A 78 -2.03 -25.90 1.13
N PRO A 79 -2.54 -27.14 1.04
CA PRO A 79 -3.29 -27.58 -0.12
C PRO A 79 -4.65 -26.89 -0.15
N GLY A 80 -5.14 -26.54 -1.35
CA GLY A 80 -6.51 -26.02 -1.53
C GLY A 80 -6.68 -24.50 -1.53
N LEU A 81 -5.65 -23.69 -1.26
CA LEU A 81 -5.74 -22.23 -1.40
C LEU A 81 -5.39 -21.77 -2.82
N SER A 82 -6.20 -20.85 -3.35
CA SER A 82 -5.89 -20.12 -4.60
C SER A 82 -4.60 -19.29 -4.48
N LEU A 83 -4.00 -18.94 -5.62
CA LEU A 83 -2.79 -18.11 -5.65
C LEU A 83 -3.06 -16.73 -5.02
N GLU A 84 -4.23 -16.18 -5.26
CA GLU A 84 -4.71 -14.90 -4.71
C GLU A 84 -4.78 -14.97 -3.18
N GLN A 85 -5.39 -16.01 -2.62
CA GLN A 85 -5.45 -16.20 -1.16
C GLN A 85 -4.06 -16.36 -0.55
N LYS A 86 -3.18 -17.16 -1.15
CA LYS A 86 -1.79 -17.31 -0.70
C LYS A 86 -1.06 -15.96 -0.72
N THR A 87 -1.34 -15.13 -1.71
CA THR A 87 -0.72 -13.81 -1.85
C THR A 87 -1.26 -12.82 -0.83
N ALA A 88 -2.58 -12.81 -0.58
CA ALA A 88 -3.20 -11.99 0.46
C ALA A 88 -2.66 -12.33 1.86
N LEU A 89 -2.42 -13.63 2.14
CA LEU A 89 -1.78 -14.08 3.39
C LEU A 89 -0.34 -13.58 3.52
N LYS A 90 0.44 -13.52 2.42
CA LYS A 90 1.78 -12.93 2.44
C LYS A 90 1.76 -11.43 2.75
N LEU A 91 0.79 -10.70 2.21
CA LEU A 91 0.61 -9.28 2.51
C LEU A 91 0.22 -9.05 3.98
N ALA A 92 -0.49 -9.99 4.59
CA ALA A 92 -0.92 -9.96 5.98
C ALA A 92 0.20 -10.29 6.99
N VAL A 93 1.38 -10.73 6.53
CA VAL A 93 2.52 -10.96 7.43
C VAL A 93 2.87 -9.64 8.13
N PRO A 94 2.89 -9.60 9.48
CA PRO A 94 3.08 -8.35 10.20
C PRO A 94 4.52 -7.83 10.10
N LEU A 95 4.66 -6.53 9.91
CA LEU A 95 5.84 -5.73 10.21
C LEU A 95 5.77 -5.41 11.70
N ARG A 96 6.74 -5.93 12.45
CA ARG A 96 6.84 -5.78 13.90
C ARG A 96 7.90 -4.73 14.20
N CYS A 97 7.50 -3.62 14.78
CA CYS A 97 8.39 -2.58 15.26
C CYS A 97 8.61 -2.81 16.77
N ARG A 98 9.86 -3.05 17.17
CA ARG A 98 10.21 -3.28 18.58
C ARG A 98 10.93 -2.08 19.18
N THR A 99 11.59 -1.29 18.35
CA THR A 99 12.32 -0.10 18.78
C THR A 99 11.63 1.18 18.31
N PRO A 100 11.86 2.31 19.00
CA PRO A 100 11.40 3.63 18.53
C PRO A 100 11.90 3.98 17.13
N ASP A 101 13.10 3.53 16.76
CA ASP A 101 13.66 3.76 15.42
C ASP A 101 12.95 2.94 14.33
N ASP A 102 12.52 1.71 14.64
CA ASP A 102 11.69 0.93 13.73
C ASP A 102 10.33 1.61 13.51
N LEU A 103 9.77 2.18 14.58
CA LEU A 103 8.51 2.92 14.52
C LEU A 103 8.62 4.16 13.64
N ARG A 104 9.71 4.93 13.75
CA ARG A 104 10.00 6.08 12.87
C ARG A 104 10.12 5.66 11.40
N LYS A 105 10.62 4.46 11.11
CA LYS A 105 10.75 3.93 9.75
C LYS A 105 9.49 3.27 9.22
N ALA A 106 8.53 2.94 10.08
CA ALA A 106 7.33 2.19 9.69
C ALA A 106 6.54 2.84 8.54
N PRO A 107 6.25 4.16 8.54
CA PRO A 107 5.52 4.82 7.46
C PRO A 107 6.20 4.67 6.10
N SER A 108 7.52 4.90 6.05
CA SER A 108 8.30 4.81 4.80
C SER A 108 8.44 3.37 4.31
N VAL A 109 8.53 2.40 5.23
CA VAL A 109 8.56 0.97 4.89
C VAL A 109 7.23 0.53 4.28
N ILE A 110 6.08 0.92 4.85
CA ILE A 110 4.76 0.59 4.29
C ILE A 110 4.60 1.19 2.91
N LEU A 111 4.90 2.48 2.78
CA LEU A 111 4.80 3.19 1.51
C LEU A 111 5.65 2.51 0.43
N LYS A 112 6.88 2.12 0.76
CA LYS A 112 7.80 1.42 -0.17
C LYS A 112 7.29 0.02 -0.52
N ASN A 113 6.70 -0.68 0.43
CA ASN A 113 6.14 -2.02 0.19
C ASN A 113 4.93 -1.95 -0.74
N VAL A 114 4.05 -0.97 -0.54
CA VAL A 114 2.88 -0.72 -1.41
C VAL A 114 3.34 -0.37 -2.82
N SER A 115 4.26 0.58 -2.96
CA SER A 115 4.75 1.04 -4.26
C SER A 115 5.50 -0.05 -5.02
N SER A 116 6.41 -0.77 -4.37
CA SER A 116 7.16 -1.88 -4.99
C SER A 116 6.26 -3.07 -5.38
N SER A 117 5.26 -3.39 -4.56
CA SER A 117 4.27 -4.41 -4.86
C SER A 117 3.43 -4.02 -6.08
N PHE A 118 2.95 -2.78 -6.12
CA PHE A 118 2.16 -2.27 -7.24
C PHE A 118 2.98 -2.24 -8.54
N SER A 119 4.19 -1.68 -8.52
CA SER A 119 5.11 -1.70 -9.67
C SER A 119 5.33 -3.10 -10.21
N SER A 120 5.46 -4.10 -9.33
CA SER A 120 5.71 -5.47 -9.76
C SER A 120 4.50 -6.15 -10.39
N LEU A 121 3.29 -5.80 -9.93
CA LEU A 121 2.06 -6.22 -10.60
C LEU A 121 1.92 -5.58 -11.97
N VAL A 122 2.24 -4.29 -12.10
CA VAL A 122 2.27 -3.58 -13.39
C VAL A 122 3.28 -4.22 -14.33
N ASP A 123 4.53 -4.41 -13.89
CA ASP A 123 5.61 -5.02 -14.67
C ASP A 123 5.24 -6.44 -15.12
N SER A 124 4.69 -7.27 -14.23
CA SER A 124 4.25 -8.63 -14.55
C SER A 124 3.12 -8.64 -15.59
N ARG A 125 2.14 -7.75 -15.45
CA ARG A 125 1.01 -7.64 -16.39
C ARG A 125 1.44 -7.08 -17.73
N LEU A 126 2.34 -6.11 -17.74
CA LEU A 126 2.90 -5.53 -18.95
C LEU A 126 3.65 -6.62 -19.73
N ARG A 127 4.55 -7.35 -19.06
CA ARG A 127 5.28 -8.46 -19.66
C ARG A 127 4.35 -9.51 -20.29
N GLY A 128 3.35 -9.97 -19.55
CA GLY A 128 2.39 -10.94 -20.09
C GLY A 128 1.59 -10.40 -21.29
N SER A 129 1.33 -9.09 -21.33
CA SER A 129 0.66 -8.45 -22.47
C SER A 129 1.59 -8.32 -23.69
N LEU A 130 2.88 -8.03 -23.46
CA LEU A 130 3.89 -7.98 -24.52
C LEU A 130 4.20 -9.38 -25.08
N GLU A 131 4.28 -10.41 -24.23
CA GLU A 131 4.44 -11.81 -24.64
C GLU A 131 3.25 -12.26 -25.51
N ALA A 132 2.02 -11.94 -25.10
CA ALA A 132 0.83 -12.24 -25.88
C ALA A 132 0.85 -11.55 -27.26
N LEU A 133 1.29 -10.30 -27.31
CA LEU A 133 1.47 -9.56 -28.56
C LEU A 133 2.56 -10.18 -29.45
N ALA A 134 3.69 -10.58 -28.87
CA ALA A 134 4.77 -11.25 -29.60
C ALA A 134 4.32 -12.58 -30.23
N ASN A 135 3.53 -13.36 -29.49
CA ASN A 135 2.98 -14.62 -29.99
C ASN A 135 1.96 -14.39 -31.11
N GLN A 136 1.19 -13.29 -31.05
CA GLN A 136 0.28 -12.91 -32.13
C GLN A 136 1.04 -12.53 -33.40
N GLU A 137 2.16 -11.82 -33.29
CA GLU A 137 3.00 -11.45 -34.45
C GLU A 137 3.58 -12.66 -35.18
N GLN A 138 4.00 -13.70 -34.46
CA GLN A 138 4.49 -14.93 -35.10
C GLN A 138 3.41 -15.62 -35.95
N SER A 139 2.13 -15.37 -35.66
CA SER A 139 1.01 -15.94 -36.40
C SER A 139 0.63 -15.13 -37.65
N TYR A 140 1.01 -13.84 -37.72
CA TYR A 140 0.64 -12.93 -38.81
C TYR A 140 1.87 -12.21 -39.37
N ALA A 141 2.40 -12.70 -40.50
CA ALA A 141 3.63 -12.19 -41.12
C ALA A 141 3.62 -10.70 -41.53
N SER A 142 2.46 -10.03 -41.55
CA SER A 142 2.30 -8.66 -42.02
C SER A 142 2.23 -7.57 -40.93
N SER A 143 2.09 -7.92 -39.64
CA SER A 143 1.96 -6.93 -38.54
C SER A 143 3.28 -6.59 -37.82
N SER A 144 4.37 -7.29 -38.15
CA SER A 144 5.63 -7.37 -37.37
C SER A 144 6.20 -6.03 -36.93
N HIS A 145 6.12 -5.01 -37.78
CA HIS A 145 6.73 -3.72 -37.49
C HIS A 145 6.00 -2.96 -36.37
N ARG A 146 4.66 -2.97 -36.33
CA ARG A 146 3.89 -2.17 -35.35
C ARG A 146 4.06 -2.69 -33.93
N ALA A 147 3.98 -3.99 -33.72
CA ALA A 147 4.22 -4.58 -32.40
C ALA A 147 5.65 -4.38 -31.93
N SER A 148 6.65 -4.43 -32.83
CA SER A 148 8.05 -4.19 -32.45
C SER A 148 8.26 -2.77 -31.90
N ILE A 149 7.66 -1.75 -32.53
CA ILE A 149 7.71 -0.36 -32.03
C ILE A 149 7.00 -0.26 -30.70
N LEU A 150 5.82 -0.90 -30.56
CA LEU A 150 5.05 -0.87 -29.33
C LEU A 150 5.80 -1.52 -28.15
N MET A 151 6.44 -2.66 -28.40
CA MET A 151 7.34 -3.30 -27.44
C MET A 151 8.47 -2.36 -27.05
N ASN A 152 9.15 -1.73 -28.01
CA ASN A 152 10.25 -0.82 -27.73
C ASN A 152 9.82 0.41 -26.91
N LEU A 153 8.60 0.92 -27.13
CA LEU A 153 8.06 2.05 -26.36
C LEU A 153 7.76 1.69 -24.90
N LEU A 154 7.37 0.43 -24.64
CA LEU A 154 6.91 -0.01 -23.32
C LEU A 154 7.99 -0.76 -22.52
N ASP A 155 8.90 -1.46 -23.20
CA ASP A 155 9.95 -2.31 -22.64
C ASP A 155 11.30 -1.58 -22.53
N SER A 156 11.32 -0.25 -22.55
CA SER A 156 12.57 0.51 -22.54
C SER A 156 13.41 0.14 -21.31
N GLY A 157 14.40 -0.74 -21.57
CA GLY A 157 15.16 -1.47 -20.56
C GLY A 157 16.12 -0.61 -19.75
N THR A 158 16.14 0.71 -19.98
CA THR A 158 16.87 1.63 -19.12
C THR A 158 15.97 2.08 -17.97
N LYS A 159 16.55 2.06 -16.77
CA LYS A 159 15.87 2.33 -15.50
C LYS A 159 15.11 3.67 -15.50
N ASP A 160 15.57 4.63 -16.30
CA ASP A 160 15.07 6.01 -16.32
C ASP A 160 14.05 6.30 -17.43
N SER A 161 13.94 5.44 -18.45
CA SER A 161 13.07 5.67 -19.61
C SER A 161 11.85 4.75 -19.68
N ARG A 162 11.55 3.99 -18.61
CA ARG A 162 10.39 3.08 -18.58
C ARG A 162 9.11 3.79 -19.04
N GLY A 163 8.39 3.17 -19.97
CA GLY A 163 7.11 3.70 -20.46
C GLY A 163 6.05 3.88 -19.38
N ILE A 164 6.23 3.25 -18.20
CA ILE A 164 5.41 3.45 -17.00
C ILE A 164 6.35 3.68 -15.80
N ARG A 165 6.20 4.82 -15.12
CA ARG A 165 7.00 5.19 -13.95
C ARG A 165 6.12 5.70 -12.81
N ILE A 166 6.35 5.24 -11.58
CA ILE A 166 5.76 5.85 -10.38
C ILE A 166 6.44 7.20 -10.14
N THR A 167 5.65 8.28 -10.09
CA THR A 167 6.14 9.63 -9.79
C THR A 167 5.92 10.00 -8.33
N THR A 168 4.76 9.66 -7.76
CA THR A 168 4.42 10.00 -6.37
C THR A 168 3.65 8.86 -5.74
N VAL A 169 3.87 8.64 -4.45
CA VAL A 169 3.03 7.75 -3.65
C VAL A 169 2.68 8.47 -2.37
N VAL A 170 1.40 8.50 -2.03
CA VAL A 170 0.89 9.04 -0.77
C VAL A 170 0.10 7.94 -0.08
N THR A 171 0.35 7.72 1.21
CA THR A 171 -0.43 6.82 2.06
C THR A 171 -1.07 7.62 3.19
N SER A 172 -2.34 7.38 3.45
CA SER A 172 -3.10 7.99 4.54
C SER A 172 -3.95 6.97 5.28
N TYR A 173 -4.24 7.29 6.54
CA TYR A 173 -4.95 6.43 7.47
C TYR A 173 -6.06 7.26 8.10
N ARG A 174 -7.30 6.79 7.95
CA ARG A 174 -8.48 7.48 8.46
C ARG A 174 -9.20 6.60 9.45
N VAL A 175 -9.15 7.00 10.72
CA VAL A 175 -9.93 6.35 11.78
C VAL A 175 -11.38 6.80 11.65
N LEU A 176 -12.30 5.85 11.68
CA LEU A 176 -13.73 6.10 11.66
C LEU A 176 -14.28 6.06 13.08
N GLU A 177 -15.37 6.79 13.31
CA GLU A 177 -16.12 6.72 14.57
C GLU A 177 -16.78 5.34 14.72
N GLY A 178 -16.93 4.88 15.97
CA GLY A 178 -17.52 3.57 16.28
C GLY A 178 -16.59 2.67 17.07
N ALA A 179 -16.08 3.16 18.20
CA ALA A 179 -15.28 2.37 19.12
C ALA A 179 -15.99 1.10 19.58
N MET A 180 -15.21 0.01 19.59
CA MET A 180 -15.53 -1.17 20.36
C MET A 180 -14.52 -1.28 21.50
N GLU A 181 -14.98 -1.04 22.72
CA GLU A 181 -14.19 -1.28 23.93
C GLU A 181 -14.23 -2.75 24.28
N ARG A 182 -13.06 -3.32 24.62
CA ARG A 182 -12.95 -4.65 25.21
C ARG A 182 -12.06 -4.57 26.44
N ASP A 183 -12.50 -5.20 27.52
CA ASP A 183 -11.62 -5.46 28.66
C ASP A 183 -10.47 -6.32 28.16
N SER A 184 -9.23 -5.83 28.34
CA SER A 184 -8.07 -6.58 27.86
C SER A 184 -7.84 -7.80 28.74
N CYS A 185 -7.79 -8.99 28.14
CA CYS A 185 -7.45 -10.21 28.87
C CYS A 185 -5.98 -10.25 29.34
N ALA A 186 -5.12 -9.37 28.83
CA ALA A 186 -3.67 -9.46 29.00
C ALA A 186 -3.17 -8.93 30.35
N SER A 187 -3.81 -7.91 30.91
CA SER A 187 -3.46 -7.40 32.24
C SER A 187 -4.67 -6.75 32.91
N PRO A 188 -4.81 -6.88 34.25
CA PRO A 188 -5.93 -6.30 35.00
C PRO A 188 -5.93 -4.76 34.99
N ASN A 189 -4.87 -4.14 34.48
CA ASN A 189 -4.62 -2.71 34.52
C ASN A 189 -4.53 -2.10 33.11
N SER A 190 -5.00 -2.81 32.09
CA SER A 190 -5.01 -2.32 30.72
C SER A 190 -6.37 -2.56 30.06
N TYR A 191 -6.74 -1.68 29.14
CA TYR A 191 -7.93 -1.86 28.30
C TYR A 191 -7.55 -1.83 26.83
N GLU A 192 -8.35 -2.50 26.00
CA GLU A 192 -8.19 -2.58 24.56
C GLU A 192 -9.27 -1.73 23.89
N LEU A 193 -8.84 -0.79 23.05
CA LEU A 193 -9.73 0.03 22.23
C LEU A 193 -9.53 -0.37 20.76
N ILE A 194 -10.62 -0.76 20.10
CA ILE A 194 -10.62 -1.13 18.68
C ILE A 194 -11.44 -0.09 17.92
N LEU A 195 -10.82 0.52 16.91
CA LEU A 195 -11.47 1.48 16.03
C LEU A 195 -11.45 1.00 14.57
N PRO A 196 -12.55 1.20 13.82
CA PRO A 196 -12.55 1.00 12.38
C PRO A 196 -11.57 1.97 11.71
N LEU A 197 -10.83 1.48 10.72
CA LEU A 197 -9.79 2.21 10.02
C LEU A 197 -9.96 2.04 8.50
N VAL A 198 -9.70 3.10 7.75
CA VAL A 198 -9.57 3.05 6.29
C VAL A 198 -8.13 3.41 5.92
N PHE A 199 -7.47 2.49 5.23
CA PHE A 199 -6.19 2.74 4.58
C PHE A 199 -6.42 3.22 3.16
N GLU A 200 -5.76 4.30 2.78
CA GLU A 200 -5.78 4.85 1.43
C GLU A 200 -4.35 5.02 0.93
N ALA A 201 -4.10 4.65 -0.32
CA ALA A 201 -2.86 4.97 -1.01
C ALA A 201 -3.16 5.53 -2.41
N ILE A 202 -2.57 6.66 -2.74
CA ILE A 202 -2.66 7.30 -4.05
C ILE A 202 -1.30 7.15 -4.71
N ILE A 203 -1.27 6.47 -5.85
CA ILE A 203 -0.05 6.25 -6.63
C ILE A 203 -0.18 7.03 -7.93
N ASP A 204 0.62 8.07 -8.08
CA ASP A 204 0.73 8.81 -9.32
C ASP A 204 1.80 8.19 -10.21
N LEU A 205 1.45 8.06 -11.49
CA LEU A 205 2.24 7.43 -12.53
C LEU A 205 2.43 8.39 -13.70
N SER A 206 3.57 8.28 -14.38
CA SER A 206 3.76 8.80 -15.73
C SER A 206 3.74 7.63 -16.71
N ILE A 207 2.81 7.65 -17.66
CA ILE A 207 2.66 6.67 -18.73
C ILE A 207 2.96 7.38 -20.06
N LEU A 208 4.17 7.19 -20.61
CA LEU A 208 4.63 7.89 -21.82
C LEU A 208 4.29 9.39 -21.74
N GLU A 209 4.74 10.05 -20.66
CA GLU A 209 4.51 11.46 -20.32
C GLU A 209 3.07 11.84 -19.90
N ASN A 210 2.12 10.89 -19.90
CA ASN A 210 0.77 11.14 -19.42
C ASN A 210 0.64 10.81 -17.93
N ALA A 211 0.26 11.80 -17.12
CA ALA A 211 0.02 11.60 -15.70
C ALA A 211 -1.27 10.78 -15.46
N VAL A 212 -1.17 9.80 -14.55
CA VAL A 212 -2.29 8.93 -14.15
C VAL A 212 -2.24 8.70 -12.65
N SER A 213 -3.35 8.96 -11.96
CA SER A 213 -3.47 8.67 -10.52
C SER A 213 -4.22 7.38 -10.29
N VAL A 214 -3.72 6.55 -9.39
CA VAL A 214 -4.26 5.23 -9.04
C VAL A 214 -4.61 5.20 -7.55
N PRO A 215 -5.90 5.22 -7.20
CA PRO A 215 -6.33 5.08 -5.83
C PRO A 215 -6.39 3.59 -5.42
N LEU A 216 -5.83 3.28 -4.27
CA LEU A 216 -5.97 2.02 -3.55
C LEU A 216 -6.64 2.32 -2.21
N HIS A 217 -7.61 1.49 -1.83
CA HIS A 217 -8.27 1.59 -0.53
C HIS A 217 -8.43 0.21 0.08
N ALA A 218 -8.35 0.14 1.40
CA ALA A 218 -8.64 -1.08 2.13
C ALA A 218 -9.26 -0.75 3.49
N PRO A 219 -10.39 -1.39 3.87
CA PRO A 219 -10.88 -1.33 5.23
C PRO A 219 -9.92 -2.08 6.17
N GLY A 220 -9.97 -1.73 7.44
CA GLY A 220 -9.15 -2.32 8.47
C GLY A 220 -9.60 -1.91 9.87
N THR A 221 -8.75 -2.22 10.83
CA THR A 221 -8.93 -1.84 12.24
C THR A 221 -7.62 -1.38 12.82
N ILE A 222 -7.69 -0.40 13.73
CA ILE A 222 -6.59 -0.04 14.62
C ILE A 222 -6.98 -0.40 16.04
N THR A 223 -6.12 -1.16 16.69
CA THR A 223 -6.26 -1.60 18.07
C THR A 223 -5.17 -0.94 18.89
N GLY A 224 -5.56 -0.22 19.94
CA GLY A 224 -4.66 0.33 20.94
C GLY A 224 -4.81 -0.38 22.27
N ILE A 225 -3.69 -0.73 22.90
CA ILE A 225 -3.66 -1.20 24.29
C ILE A 225 -3.23 -0.03 25.16
N PHE A 226 -4.09 0.36 26.09
CA PHE A 226 -3.88 1.49 26.98
C PHE A 226 -3.68 1.00 28.41
N ASP A 227 -2.80 1.66 29.16
CA ASP A 227 -2.65 1.45 30.60
C ASP A 227 -3.67 2.27 31.42
N GLN A 228 -3.62 2.15 32.75
CA GLN A 228 -4.48 2.91 33.66
C GLN A 228 -4.32 4.43 33.53
N ASP A 229 -3.16 4.90 33.08
CA ASP A 229 -2.88 6.31 32.85
C ASP A 229 -3.35 6.79 31.46
N SER A 230 -4.06 5.93 30.72
CA SER A 230 -4.48 6.15 29.34
C SER A 230 -3.32 6.42 28.39
N LYS A 231 -2.13 5.87 28.68
CA LYS A 231 -0.98 5.91 27.78
C LYS A 231 -1.00 4.70 26.86
N LEU A 232 -0.68 4.94 25.60
CA LEU A 232 -0.63 3.91 24.57
C LEU A 232 0.63 3.06 24.75
N SER A 233 0.43 1.76 24.94
CA SER A 233 1.53 0.80 25.17
C SER A 233 1.83 -0.03 23.92
N HIS A 234 0.80 -0.43 23.19
CA HIS A 234 0.90 -1.23 21.97
C HIS A 234 -0.12 -0.78 20.95
N VAL A 235 0.26 -0.76 19.68
CA VAL A 235 -0.65 -0.54 18.56
C VAL A 235 -0.60 -1.73 17.61
N LYS A 236 -1.77 -2.24 17.25
CA LYS A 236 -1.92 -3.22 16.18
C LYS A 236 -2.82 -2.64 15.10
N VAL A 237 -2.36 -2.70 13.87
CA VAL A 237 -3.13 -2.33 12.69
C VAL A 237 -3.36 -3.60 11.89
N ASP A 238 -4.59 -3.84 11.48
CA ASP A 238 -4.97 -4.92 10.58
C ASP A 238 -5.69 -4.32 9.36
N PHE A 239 -5.39 -4.82 8.17
CA PHE A 239 -6.08 -4.45 6.93
C PHE A 239 -6.72 -5.68 6.31
N ASP A 240 -7.81 -5.47 5.58
CA ASP A 240 -8.30 -6.46 4.62
C ASP A 240 -7.31 -6.58 3.46
N THR A 241 -6.35 -7.50 3.60
CA THR A 241 -5.30 -7.72 2.61
C THR A 241 -5.78 -8.42 1.35
N ALA A 242 -6.97 -9.03 1.38
CA ALA A 242 -7.59 -9.56 0.17
C ALA A 242 -8.16 -8.42 -0.68
N SER A 243 -8.86 -7.48 -0.05
CA SER A 243 -9.40 -6.29 -0.70
C SER A 243 -8.30 -5.40 -1.30
N ILE A 244 -7.21 -5.16 -0.56
CA ILE A 244 -6.09 -4.36 -1.08
C ILE A 244 -5.42 -5.04 -2.29
N LEU A 245 -5.23 -6.37 -2.25
CA LEU A 245 -4.62 -7.12 -3.34
C LEU A 245 -5.50 -7.09 -4.59
N GLN A 246 -6.80 -7.31 -4.42
CA GLN A 246 -7.76 -7.26 -5.53
C GLN A 246 -7.75 -5.88 -6.19
N THR A 247 -7.77 -4.81 -5.40
CA THR A 247 -7.70 -3.44 -5.90
C THR A 247 -6.39 -3.18 -6.63
N MET A 248 -5.24 -3.57 -6.06
CA MET A 248 -3.94 -3.46 -6.73
C MET A 248 -3.90 -4.20 -8.07
N MET A 249 -4.41 -5.44 -8.12
CA MET A 249 -4.44 -6.25 -9.34
C MET A 249 -5.35 -5.62 -10.41
N GLN A 250 -6.51 -5.10 -10.02
CA GLN A 250 -7.43 -4.42 -10.94
C GLN A 250 -6.80 -3.15 -11.50
N GLN A 251 -6.24 -2.31 -10.64
CA GLN A 251 -5.60 -1.07 -11.06
C GLN A 251 -4.37 -1.31 -11.94
N ALA A 252 -3.54 -2.31 -11.62
CA ALA A 252 -2.41 -2.68 -12.48
C ALA A 252 -2.85 -3.07 -13.89
N ARG A 253 -3.98 -3.79 -14.04
CA ARG A 253 -4.56 -4.11 -15.36
C ARG A 253 -5.00 -2.85 -16.11
N LEU A 254 -5.66 -1.91 -15.42
CA LEU A 254 -6.10 -0.65 -16.02
C LEU A 254 -4.93 0.21 -16.48
N VAL A 255 -3.87 0.30 -15.67
CA VAL A 255 -2.62 1.00 -16.00
C VAL A 255 -1.98 0.41 -17.26
N VAL A 256 -1.81 -0.91 -17.32
CA VAL A 256 -1.22 -1.56 -18.50
C VAL A 256 -2.10 -1.37 -19.74
N LYS A 257 -3.42 -1.49 -19.62
CA LYS A 257 -4.34 -1.21 -20.74
C LYS A 257 -4.22 0.23 -21.23
N LYS A 258 -4.14 1.19 -20.31
CA LYS A 258 -3.95 2.61 -20.66
C LYS A 258 -2.60 2.84 -21.35
N ALA A 259 -1.52 2.21 -20.86
CA ALA A 259 -0.21 2.28 -21.49
C ALA A 259 -0.21 1.72 -22.92
N MET A 260 -0.85 0.56 -23.14
CA MET A 260 -1.01 -0.02 -24.47
C MET A 260 -1.77 0.92 -25.42
N ASN A 261 -2.84 1.56 -24.96
CA ASN A 261 -3.61 2.51 -25.77
C ASN A 261 -2.77 3.74 -26.15
N VAL A 262 -2.10 4.35 -25.18
CA VAL A 262 -1.23 5.51 -25.42
C VAL A 262 -0.10 5.17 -26.40
N ALA A 263 0.52 4.00 -26.24
CA ALA A 263 1.56 3.53 -27.16
C ALA A 263 1.00 3.33 -28.59
N ASN A 264 -0.18 2.70 -28.72
CA ASN A 264 -0.84 2.53 -30.01
C ASN A 264 -1.18 3.86 -30.70
N ASP A 265 -1.62 4.87 -29.95
CA ASP A 265 -1.92 6.19 -30.46
C ASP A 265 -0.65 6.91 -30.95
N LEU A 266 0.46 6.75 -30.22
CA LEU A 266 1.78 7.26 -30.63
C LEU A 266 2.28 6.60 -31.91
N VAL A 267 2.20 5.27 -31.99
CA VAL A 267 2.60 4.51 -33.20
C VAL A 267 1.75 4.94 -34.40
N SER A 268 0.43 5.07 -34.22
CA SER A 268 -0.47 5.45 -35.31
C SER A 268 -0.16 6.85 -35.84
N ARG A 269 0.10 7.81 -34.96
CA ARG A 269 0.55 9.17 -35.34
C ARG A 269 1.89 9.15 -36.07
N ALA A 270 2.88 8.42 -35.55
CA ALA A 270 4.19 8.30 -36.19
C ALA A 270 4.10 7.71 -37.61
N THR A 271 3.26 6.68 -37.80
CA THR A 271 3.05 6.07 -39.13
C THR A 271 2.35 7.03 -40.10
N ALA A 272 1.37 7.81 -39.64
CA ALA A 272 0.67 8.78 -40.48
C ALA A 272 1.61 9.91 -40.95
N THR A 273 2.46 10.42 -40.05
CA THR A 273 3.46 11.44 -40.39
C THR A 273 4.48 10.90 -41.40
N ALA A 274 4.98 9.67 -41.21
CA ALA A 274 5.93 9.07 -42.15
C ALA A 274 5.35 8.90 -43.56
N THR A 275 4.08 8.51 -43.67
CA THR A 275 3.40 8.40 -44.98
C THR A 275 3.20 9.75 -45.67
N ALA A 276 2.92 10.83 -44.91
CA ALA A 276 2.75 12.15 -45.48
C ALA A 276 4.07 12.71 -46.05
N THR A 277 5.19 12.50 -45.36
CA THR A 277 6.52 12.94 -45.82
C THR A 277 7.00 12.18 -47.05
N ALA A 278 6.63 10.90 -47.21
CA ALA A 278 7.03 10.10 -48.37
C ALA A 278 6.27 10.48 -49.67
N THR A 279 5.13 11.15 -49.56
CA THR A 279 4.32 11.61 -50.70
C THR A 279 4.59 13.04 -51.16
N ALA A 280 5.40 13.79 -50.39
CA ALA A 280 5.81 15.15 -50.70
C ALA A 280 7.17 15.15 -51.42
#